data_AF-A0A969G0X9-F1
#
_entry.id   AF-A0A969G0X9-F1
#
_cell.length_a   1.000
_cell.length_b   1.000
_cell.length_c   1.000
_cell.angle_alpha   90.00
_cell.angle_beta   90.00
_cell.angle_gamma   90.00
#
_symmetry.space_group_name_H-M   'P 1'
#
loop_
_entity.id
_entity.type
_entity.pdbx_description
1 polymer ?
#
loop_
_entity_poly.entity_id
_entity_poly.type
_entity_poly.pdbx_seq_one_letter_code
_entity_poly.pdbx_strand_id
1 'polypeptide(L)'
;KKIPGMGDRVTILVVLGTQLLASFWIQFFIVLSNFIEEYPSFYSDDLSNSLFIVRTPSRRPREPRGVFILDLLDVELVEHYAGKPWAEVDAEMILDPSATTNKLFNEVLNKITPLKEDEYWRLQDPVAVPTGDGYDLILQYEWTGSKAHLDEDYRIEKTCVIMPVIDDSPQRRGQITAIACQPSQVQGWLEK
;
A
#
# COMPACT_ATOMS: atom_id res chain seq x y z
N LYS A 1 -8.66 -0.09 63.90
CA LYS A 1 -7.92 0.05 62.61
C LYS A 1 -6.81 1.09 62.81
N LYS A 2 -5.53 0.69 62.80
CA LYS A 2 -4.42 1.65 62.80
C LYS A 2 -4.38 2.31 61.43
N ILE A 3 -4.49 3.64 61.40
CA ILE A 3 -4.35 4.40 60.17
C ILE A 3 -2.85 4.54 59.92
N PRO A 4 -2.33 4.20 58.72
CA PRO A 4 -0.91 4.27 58.43
C PRO A 4 -0.34 5.67 58.65
N GLY A 5 0.92 5.72 59.09
CA GLY A 5 1.66 6.97 59.28
C GLY A 5 1.87 7.71 57.95
N MET A 6 2.21 8.99 58.01
CA MET A 6 2.34 9.83 56.81
C MET A 6 3.38 9.29 55.82
N GLY A 7 4.49 8.73 56.31
CA GLY A 7 5.52 8.08 55.48
C GLY A 7 5.01 6.85 54.74
N ASP A 8 4.34 5.94 55.46
CA ASP A 8 3.78 4.71 54.85
C ASP A 8 2.79 5.01 53.72
N ARG A 9 1.99 6.08 53.87
CA ARG A 9 1.03 6.50 52.83
C ARG A 9 1.73 6.97 51.56
N VAL A 10 2.82 7.73 51.69
CA VAL A 10 3.61 8.18 50.54
C VAL A 10 4.26 6.99 49.85
N THR A 11 4.84 6.05 50.60
CA THR A 11 5.42 4.83 50.03
C THR A 11 4.38 4.01 49.27
N ILE A 12 3.18 3.82 49.85
CA ILE A 12 2.08 3.12 49.18
C ILE A 12 1.69 3.85 47.88
N LEU A 13 1.58 5.18 47.91
CA LEU A 13 1.21 5.98 46.75
C LEU A 13 2.26 5.90 45.64
N VAL A 14 3.55 5.96 45.98
CA VAL A 14 4.65 5.84 45.00
C VAL A 14 4.69 4.43 44.39
N VAL A 15 4.55 3.38 45.21
CA VAL A 15 4.54 2.00 44.71
C VAL A 15 3.33 1.76 43.80
N LEU A 16 2.14 2.21 44.20
CA LEU A 16 0.94 2.10 43.35
C LEU A 16 1.08 2.92 42.07
N GLY A 17 1.59 4.15 42.17
CA GLY A 17 1.78 5.03 41.03
C GLY A 17 2.75 4.46 40.00
N THR A 18 3.86 3.88 40.46
CA THR A 18 4.84 3.22 39.57
C THR A 18 4.29 1.95 38.94
N GLN A 19 3.52 1.13 39.68
CA GLN A 19 2.86 -0.05 39.12
C GLN A 19 1.78 0.31 38.09
N LEU A 20 0.99 1.35 38.36
CA LEU A 20 0.01 1.88 37.40
C LEU A 20 0.68 2.42 36.14
N LEU A 21 1.74 3.21 36.31
CA LEU A 21 2.49 3.75 35.19
C LEU A 21 3.09 2.63 34.34
N ALA A 22 3.72 1.63 34.96
CA ALA A 22 4.26 0.46 34.27
C ALA A 22 3.17 -0.32 33.53
N SER A 23 2.02 -0.54 34.16
CA SER A 23 0.88 -1.23 33.54
C SER A 23 0.34 -0.47 32.33
N PHE A 24 0.24 0.87 32.43
CA PHE A 24 -0.20 1.72 31.34
C PHE A 24 0.78 1.67 30.16
N TRP A 25 2.08 1.72 30.41
CA TRP A 25 3.09 1.60 29.35
C TRP A 25 3.03 0.25 28.63
N ILE A 26 2.85 -0.85 29.37
CA ILE A 26 2.72 -2.19 28.78
C ILE A 26 1.44 -2.28 27.94
N GLN A 27 0.31 -1.81 28.46
CA GLN A 27 -0.96 -1.80 27.72
C GLN A 27 -0.85 -0.94 26.46
N PHE A 28 -0.26 0.26 26.57
CA PHE A 28 -0.01 1.14 25.45
C PHE A 28 0.85 0.47 24.38
N PHE A 29 1.93 -0.20 24.78
CA PHE A 29 2.81 -0.93 23.86
C PHE A 29 2.05 -2.02 23.10
N ILE A 30 1.22 -2.82 23.78
CA ILE A 30 0.43 -3.88 23.15
C ILE A 30 -0.58 -3.29 22.16
N VAL A 31 -1.32 -2.26 22.57
CA VAL A 31 -2.30 -1.58 21.71
C VAL A 31 -1.63 -1.00 20.47
N LEU A 32 -0.49 -0.32 20.65
CA LEU A 32 0.26 0.27 19.55
C LEU A 32 0.83 -0.79 18.60
N SER A 33 1.35 -1.90 19.14
CA SER A 33 1.89 -3.00 18.32
C SER A 33 0.80 -3.62 17.45
N ASN A 34 -0.37 -3.90 18.04
CA ASN A 34 -1.51 -4.44 17.31
C ASN A 34 -2.03 -3.45 16.25
N PHE A 35 -2.12 -2.16 16.59
CA PHE A 35 -2.52 -1.12 15.65
C PHE A 35 -1.59 -1.08 14.43
N ILE A 36 -0.30 -1.15 14.67
CA ILE A 36 0.71 -1.12 13.62
C ILE A 36 0.64 -2.34 12.69
N GLU A 37 0.32 -3.53 13.22
CA GLU A 37 0.14 -4.73 12.39
C GLU A 37 -1.06 -4.62 11.45
N GLU A 38 -2.13 -3.95 11.90
CA GLU A 38 -3.32 -3.70 11.10
C GLU A 38 -3.17 -2.53 10.12
N TYR A 39 -2.22 -1.62 10.38
CA TYR A 39 -1.97 -0.41 9.60
C TYR A 39 -0.48 -0.19 9.26
N PRO A 40 0.16 -1.09 8.50
CA PRO A 40 1.57 -1.01 8.14
C PRO A 40 2.01 0.30 7.43
N SER A 41 1.14 1.00 6.68
CA SER A 41 1.53 2.25 5.99
C SER A 41 1.79 3.43 6.94
N PHE A 42 1.35 3.38 8.21
CA PHE A 42 1.76 4.41 9.17
C PHE A 42 3.27 4.38 9.45
N TYR A 43 3.97 3.27 9.13
CA TYR A 43 5.42 3.26 9.18
C TYR A 43 6.09 4.05 8.05
N SER A 44 5.41 4.20 6.91
CA SER A 44 5.89 4.96 5.75
C SER A 44 5.55 6.46 5.82
N ASP A 45 4.65 6.87 6.71
CA ASP A 45 4.23 8.27 6.90
C ASP A 45 5.31 9.12 7.57
N ASP A 46 5.40 10.43 7.37
CA ASP A 46 6.35 11.26 8.13
C ASP A 46 5.83 11.68 9.51
N LEU A 47 6.32 11.00 10.55
CA LEU A 47 5.99 11.28 11.95
C LEU A 47 7.07 12.11 12.66
N SER A 48 7.92 12.82 11.91
CA SER A 48 9.00 13.67 12.43
C SER A 48 8.53 14.71 13.46
N ASN A 49 7.28 15.17 13.34
CA ASN A 49 6.65 16.10 14.29
C ASN A 49 5.96 15.43 15.49
N SER A 50 6.05 14.10 15.63
CA SER A 50 5.44 13.36 16.75
C SER A 50 6.34 13.35 17.98
N LEU A 51 5.80 13.70 19.14
CA LEU A 51 6.49 13.62 20.44
C LEU A 51 6.65 12.19 20.96
N PHE A 52 6.00 11.21 20.32
CA PHE A 52 5.90 9.84 20.84
C PHE A 52 6.67 8.80 20.00
N ILE A 53 7.04 9.14 18.77
CA ILE A 53 7.66 8.19 17.83
C ILE A 53 9.05 8.71 17.45
N VAL A 54 10.08 8.13 18.06
CA VAL A 54 11.48 8.40 17.70
C VAL A 54 11.94 7.34 16.70
N ARG A 55 12.23 7.76 15.47
CA ARG A 55 12.86 6.86 14.49
C ARG A 55 14.30 6.61 14.85
N THR A 56 14.68 5.35 14.87
CA THR A 56 16.10 4.99 14.87
C THR A 56 16.66 5.24 13.46
N PRO A 57 17.77 5.98 13.32
CA PRO A 57 18.31 6.37 12.01
C PRO A 57 18.77 5.18 11.13
N SER A 58 18.82 3.97 11.71
CA SER A 58 19.19 2.73 11.03
C SER A 58 18.03 1.98 10.38
N ARG A 59 16.77 2.41 10.57
CA ARG A 59 15.60 1.72 9.99
C ARG A 59 15.13 2.45 8.73
N ARG A 60 15.32 1.83 7.56
CA ARG A 60 14.79 2.33 6.29
C ARG A 60 13.26 2.39 6.33
N PRO A 61 12.62 3.43 5.75
CA PRO A 61 11.17 3.47 5.63
C PRO A 61 10.70 2.23 4.86
N ARG A 62 9.67 1.57 5.40
CA ARG A 62 8.99 0.47 4.71
C ARG A 62 8.12 1.10 3.62
N GLU A 63 7.90 0.41 2.51
CA GLU A 63 6.93 0.88 1.51
C GLU A 63 5.50 0.77 2.06
N PRO A 64 4.60 1.70 1.70
CA PRO A 64 3.20 1.61 2.07
C PRO A 64 2.58 0.34 1.47
N ARG A 65 1.59 -0.21 2.16
CA ARG A 65 0.89 -1.44 1.75
C ARG A 65 0.31 -1.38 0.35
N GLY A 66 -0.13 -0.20 -0.10
CA GLY A 66 -0.63 -0.03 -1.46
C GLY A 66 0.39 -0.38 -2.55
N VAL A 67 1.70 -0.24 -2.30
CA VAL A 67 2.76 -0.65 -3.24
C VAL A 67 2.73 -2.17 -3.41
N PHE A 68 2.65 -2.90 -2.29
CA PHE A 68 2.54 -4.35 -2.32
C PHE A 68 1.30 -4.83 -3.10
N ILE A 69 0.17 -4.15 -2.95
CA ILE A 69 -1.06 -4.49 -3.68
C ILE A 69 -0.91 -4.22 -5.18
N LEU A 70 -0.37 -3.07 -5.58
CA LEU A 70 -0.12 -2.75 -6.99
C LEU A 70 0.98 -3.62 -7.62
N ASP A 71 1.92 -4.12 -6.83
CA ASP A 71 2.92 -5.08 -7.28
C ASP A 71 2.33 -6.47 -7.55
N LEU A 72 1.33 -6.89 -6.77
CA LEU A 72 0.58 -8.10 -7.07
C LEU A 72 -0.33 -7.91 -8.29
N LEU A 73 -0.98 -6.75 -8.44
CA LEU A 73 -1.80 -6.45 -9.61
C LEU A 73 -0.98 -6.45 -10.90
N ASP A 74 0.25 -5.94 -10.86
CA ASP A 74 1.21 -6.04 -11.98
C ASP A 74 1.43 -7.49 -12.42
N VAL A 75 1.66 -8.41 -11.49
CA VAL A 75 1.80 -9.85 -11.82
C VAL A 75 0.55 -10.37 -12.54
N GLU A 76 -0.64 -10.06 -12.03
CA GLU A 76 -1.89 -10.51 -12.65
C GLU A 76 -2.13 -9.85 -14.02
N LEU A 77 -1.77 -8.58 -14.21
CA LEU A 77 -1.85 -7.88 -15.50
C LEU A 77 -0.88 -8.51 -16.52
N VAL A 78 0.35 -8.82 -16.10
CA VAL A 78 1.33 -9.50 -16.94
C VAL A 78 0.83 -10.89 -17.34
N GLU A 79 0.36 -11.69 -16.39
CA GLU A 79 -0.22 -13.00 -16.68
C GLU A 79 -1.46 -12.91 -17.58
N HIS A 80 -2.26 -11.87 -17.42
CA HIS A 80 -3.47 -11.68 -18.21
C HIS A 80 -3.18 -11.25 -19.65
N TYR A 81 -2.26 -10.33 -19.89
CA TYR A 81 -2.05 -9.74 -21.22
C TYR A 81 -0.89 -10.36 -22.01
N ALA A 82 0.16 -10.85 -21.34
CA ALA A 82 1.35 -11.31 -22.05
C ALA A 82 1.03 -12.48 -23.00
N GLY A 83 1.45 -12.34 -24.26
CA GLY A 83 1.29 -13.39 -25.28
C GLY A 83 -0.12 -13.54 -25.85
N LYS A 84 -1.09 -12.71 -25.43
CA LYS A 84 -2.41 -12.64 -26.07
C LYS A 84 -2.34 -11.99 -27.46
N PRO A 85 -3.28 -12.28 -28.36
CA PRO A 85 -3.36 -11.60 -29.65
C PRO A 85 -3.52 -10.08 -29.46
N TRP A 86 -2.69 -9.28 -30.16
CA TRP A 86 -2.70 -7.82 -30.02
C TRP A 86 -4.08 -7.23 -30.28
N ALA A 87 -4.78 -7.69 -31.32
CA ALA A 87 -6.11 -7.17 -31.69
C ALA A 87 -7.17 -7.32 -30.58
N GLU A 88 -7.06 -8.34 -29.73
CA GLU A 88 -7.97 -8.52 -28.59
C GLU A 88 -7.68 -7.50 -27.48
N VAL A 89 -6.40 -7.31 -27.17
CA VAL A 89 -5.96 -6.37 -26.14
C VAL A 89 -6.19 -4.92 -26.57
N ASP A 90 -5.90 -4.58 -27.82
CA ASP A 90 -6.13 -3.26 -28.41
C ASP A 90 -7.61 -2.85 -28.32
N ALA A 91 -8.52 -3.76 -28.68
CA ALA A 91 -9.96 -3.52 -28.56
C ALA A 91 -10.38 -3.28 -27.09
N GLU A 92 -9.80 -4.01 -26.15
CA GLU A 92 -10.09 -3.84 -24.72
C GLU A 92 -9.58 -2.49 -24.19
N MET A 93 -8.36 -2.09 -24.55
CA MET A 93 -7.78 -0.80 -24.15
C MET A 93 -8.57 0.39 -24.68
N ILE A 94 -9.20 0.25 -25.86
CA ILE A 94 -10.03 1.29 -26.47
C ILE A 94 -11.43 1.34 -25.84
N LEU A 95 -12.02 0.19 -25.56
CA LEU A 95 -13.42 0.11 -25.13
C LEU A 95 -13.60 0.37 -23.64
N ASP A 96 -12.85 -0.36 -22.80
CA ASP A 96 -12.96 -0.27 -21.34
C ASP A 96 -11.75 -0.92 -20.64
N PRO A 97 -10.62 -0.19 -20.49
CA PRO A 97 -9.45 -0.70 -19.78
C PRO A 97 -9.72 -0.91 -18.27
N SER A 98 -10.78 -0.31 -17.73
CA SER A 98 -11.11 -0.37 -16.31
C SER A 98 -11.75 -1.72 -15.93
N ALA A 99 -12.58 -2.31 -16.79
CA ALA A 99 -13.33 -3.53 -16.46
C ALA A 99 -12.41 -4.70 -16.10
N THR A 100 -11.43 -5.01 -16.95
CA THR A 100 -10.49 -6.11 -16.70
C THR A 100 -9.57 -5.80 -15.54
N THR A 101 -9.01 -4.59 -15.49
CA THR A 101 -8.10 -4.18 -14.43
C THR A 101 -8.77 -4.25 -13.06
N ASN A 102 -10.01 -3.74 -12.93
CA ASN A 102 -10.79 -3.81 -11.70
C ASN A 102 -11.14 -5.25 -11.31
N LYS A 103 -11.42 -6.12 -12.28
CA LYS A 103 -11.62 -7.55 -12.02
C LYS A 103 -10.36 -8.20 -11.46
N LEU A 104 -9.21 -8.01 -12.10
CA LEU A 104 -7.93 -8.54 -11.64
C LEU A 104 -7.54 -7.99 -10.26
N PHE A 105 -7.79 -6.70 -10.02
CA PHE A 105 -7.58 -6.08 -8.72
C PHE A 105 -8.41 -6.74 -7.61
N ASN A 106 -9.68 -7.04 -7.87
CA ASN A 106 -10.50 -7.78 -6.91
C ASN A 106 -9.98 -9.22 -6.68
N GLU A 107 -9.43 -9.87 -7.71
CA GLU A 107 -8.77 -11.17 -7.56
C GLU A 107 -7.52 -11.09 -6.67
N VAL A 108 -6.71 -10.02 -6.80
CA VAL A 108 -5.59 -9.74 -5.89
C VAL A 108 -6.06 -9.57 -4.46
N LEU A 109 -7.08 -8.73 -4.23
CA LEU A 109 -7.62 -8.49 -2.88
C LEU A 109 -8.15 -9.78 -2.23
N ASN A 110 -8.68 -10.71 -3.02
CA ASN A 110 -9.14 -12.02 -2.52
C ASN A 110 -7.99 -13.00 -2.21
N LYS A 111 -6.79 -12.79 -2.78
CA LYS A 111 -5.61 -13.65 -2.56
C LYS A 111 -4.76 -13.22 -1.35
N ILE A 112 -4.90 -11.98 -0.89
CA ILE A 112 -4.11 -11.43 0.21
C ILE A 112 -4.84 -11.54 1.55
N THR A 113 -4.07 -11.55 2.65
CA THR A 113 -4.65 -11.40 3.99
C THR A 113 -5.24 -9.99 4.13
N PRO A 114 -6.56 -9.86 4.37
CA PRO A 114 -7.18 -8.55 4.52
C PRO A 114 -6.69 -7.88 5.81
N LEU A 115 -6.35 -6.60 5.72
CA LEU A 115 -6.04 -5.73 6.85
C LEU A 115 -7.07 -4.61 6.92
N LYS A 116 -7.26 -4.03 8.12
CA LYS A 116 -8.17 -2.88 8.29
C LYS A 116 -7.73 -1.67 7.45
N GLU A 117 -6.42 -1.55 7.19
CA GLU A 117 -5.89 -0.54 6.30
C GLU A 117 -6.47 -0.59 4.88
N ASP A 118 -6.84 -1.76 4.37
CA ASP A 118 -7.28 -1.93 2.98
C ASP A 118 -8.52 -1.09 2.65
N GLU A 119 -9.39 -0.86 3.63
CA GLU A 119 -10.61 -0.06 3.49
C GLU A 119 -10.34 1.41 3.15
N TYR A 120 -9.13 1.90 3.46
CA TYR A 120 -8.73 3.29 3.25
C TYR A 120 -8.03 3.51 1.92
N TRP A 121 -7.70 2.45 1.21
CA TRP A 121 -7.08 2.55 -0.10
C TRP A 121 -8.11 2.40 -1.21
N ARG A 122 -8.09 3.32 -2.18
CA ARG A 122 -9.04 3.34 -3.30
C ARG A 122 -8.32 3.32 -4.63
N LEU A 123 -8.63 2.31 -5.43
CA LEU A 123 -8.16 2.25 -6.82
C LEU A 123 -9.02 3.23 -7.61
N GLN A 124 -8.36 4.21 -8.23
CA GLN A 124 -9.00 5.11 -9.18
C GLN A 124 -9.17 4.39 -10.52
N ASP A 125 -10.11 4.87 -11.34
CA ASP A 125 -10.37 4.28 -12.64
C ASP A 125 -9.08 4.25 -13.50
N PRO A 126 -8.62 3.06 -13.93
CA PRO A 126 -7.42 2.92 -14.75
C PRO A 126 -7.54 3.69 -16.06
N VAL A 127 -6.46 4.37 -16.46
CA VAL A 127 -6.42 5.17 -17.69
C VAL A 127 -5.43 4.55 -18.66
N ALA A 128 -5.89 4.19 -19.86
CA ALA A 128 -5.02 3.79 -20.95
C ALA A 128 -4.72 4.99 -21.86
N VAL A 129 -3.46 5.42 -21.91
CA VAL A 129 -3.00 6.53 -22.75
C VAL A 129 -2.30 5.95 -23.99
N PRO A 130 -2.74 6.27 -25.23
CA PRO A 130 -2.05 5.79 -26.42
C PRO A 130 -0.62 6.34 -26.51
N THR A 131 0.37 5.45 -26.65
CA THR A 131 1.79 5.78 -26.76
C THR A 131 2.42 5.00 -27.91
N GLY A 132 2.62 5.68 -29.05
CA GLY A 132 3.14 5.06 -30.27
C GLY A 132 2.20 4.01 -30.82
N ASP A 133 2.67 2.75 -30.93
CA ASP A 133 1.88 1.60 -31.37
C ASP A 133 1.20 0.86 -30.20
N GLY A 134 1.26 1.39 -28.98
CA GLY A 134 0.73 0.75 -27.77
C GLY A 134 0.05 1.72 -26.81
N TYR A 135 0.02 1.34 -25.52
CA TYR A 135 -0.66 2.07 -24.46
C TYR A 135 0.17 2.10 -23.18
N ASP A 136 0.15 3.23 -22.48
CA ASP A 136 0.52 3.32 -21.07
C ASP A 136 -0.74 3.19 -20.23
N LEU A 137 -0.88 2.05 -19.53
CA LEU A 137 -1.93 1.82 -18.55
C LEU A 137 -1.49 2.39 -17.20
N ILE A 138 -2.12 3.48 -16.78
CA ILE A 138 -1.83 4.21 -15.55
C ILE A 138 -2.79 3.75 -14.47
N LEU A 139 -2.23 3.28 -13.35
CA LEU A 139 -2.92 2.83 -12.15
C LEU A 139 -2.65 3.82 -11.03
N GLN A 140 -3.70 4.31 -10.39
CA GLN A 140 -3.59 5.21 -9.25
C GLN A 140 -4.31 4.63 -8.04
N TYR A 141 -3.58 4.50 -6.93
CA TYR A 141 -4.10 3.98 -5.67
C TYR A 141 -3.97 5.05 -4.59
N GLU A 142 -5.11 5.56 -4.16
CA GLU A 142 -5.19 6.73 -3.30
C GLU A 142 -5.52 6.37 -1.86
N TRP A 143 -4.81 7.01 -0.94
CA TRP A 143 -5.03 6.87 0.49
C TRP A 143 -6.05 7.89 0.99
N THR A 144 -7.13 7.37 1.58
CA THR A 144 -8.22 8.16 2.19
C THR A 144 -8.24 8.09 3.71
N GLY A 145 -7.25 7.44 4.32
CA GLY A 145 -7.10 7.37 5.77
C GLY A 145 -6.52 8.66 6.35
N SER A 146 -6.22 8.63 7.65
CA SER A 146 -5.52 9.75 8.30
C SER A 146 -4.11 9.91 7.74
N LYS A 147 -3.66 11.16 7.63
CA LYS A 147 -2.35 11.57 7.09
C LYS A 147 -1.62 12.37 8.16
N ALA A 148 -0.29 12.27 8.24
CA ALA A 148 0.49 13.18 9.08
C ALA A 148 0.46 14.63 8.55
N HIS A 149 0.45 14.78 7.22
CA HIS A 149 0.39 16.06 6.53
C HIS A 149 -0.94 16.21 5.77
N LEU A 150 -1.75 17.20 6.14
CA LEU A 150 -3.09 17.42 5.58
C LEU A 150 -3.06 18.06 4.19
N ASP A 151 -1.95 18.70 3.84
CA ASP A 151 -1.70 19.41 2.60
C ASP A 151 -1.10 18.53 1.49
N GLU A 152 -0.79 17.27 1.81
CA GLU A 152 -0.18 16.33 0.88
C GLU A 152 -1.20 15.29 0.35
N ASP A 153 -1.04 14.94 -0.93
CA ASP A 153 -1.79 13.89 -1.58
C ASP A 153 -1.03 12.57 -1.47
N TYR A 154 -1.59 11.66 -0.67
CA TYR A 154 -1.01 10.34 -0.42
C TYR A 154 -1.52 9.41 -1.51
N ARG A 155 -0.70 9.20 -2.54
CA ARG A 155 -1.06 8.37 -3.70
C ARG A 155 0.12 7.53 -4.14
N ILE A 156 -0.20 6.38 -4.70
CA ILE A 156 0.75 5.51 -5.36
C ILE A 156 0.34 5.42 -6.82
N GLU A 157 1.27 5.67 -7.72
CA GLU A 157 1.07 5.56 -9.17
C GLU A 157 1.93 4.43 -9.71
N LYS A 158 1.36 3.63 -10.62
CA LYS A 158 2.07 2.58 -11.33
C LYS A 158 1.67 2.58 -12.80
N THR A 159 2.67 2.53 -13.67
CA THR A 159 2.46 2.58 -15.12
C THR A 159 2.91 1.28 -15.77
N CYS A 160 2.02 0.68 -16.56
CA CYS A 160 2.28 -0.52 -17.33
C CYS A 160 2.26 -0.21 -18.83
N VAL A 161 3.38 -0.45 -19.50
CA VAL A 161 3.52 -0.27 -20.94
C VAL A 161 3.04 -1.53 -21.64
N ILE A 162 2.05 -1.40 -22.52
CA ILE A 162 1.42 -2.49 -23.26
C ILE A 162 1.64 -2.23 -24.75
N MET A 163 2.30 -3.14 -25.47
CA MET A 163 2.69 -2.91 -26.86
C MET A 163 2.66 -4.18 -27.72
N PRO A 164 2.44 -4.05 -29.04
CA PRO A 164 2.51 -5.18 -29.95
C PRO A 164 3.96 -5.61 -30.19
N VAL A 165 4.19 -6.92 -30.19
CA VAL A 165 5.44 -7.54 -30.63
C VAL A 165 5.14 -8.66 -31.62
N ILE A 166 6.04 -8.88 -32.57
CA ILE A 166 5.90 -9.95 -33.56
C ILE A 166 6.28 -11.28 -32.90
N ASP A 167 5.35 -12.23 -32.87
CA ASP A 167 5.65 -13.61 -32.53
C ASP A 167 6.15 -14.34 -33.79
N ASP A 168 7.44 -14.69 -33.79
CA ASP A 168 8.06 -15.47 -34.88
C ASP A 168 8.04 -16.99 -34.57
N SER A 169 7.26 -17.41 -33.56
CA SER A 169 7.11 -18.82 -33.26
C SER A 169 6.42 -19.57 -34.41
N PRO A 170 6.89 -20.79 -34.76
CA PRO A 170 6.36 -21.53 -35.90
C PRO A 170 4.88 -21.96 -35.75
N GLN A 171 4.30 -21.79 -34.56
CA GLN A 171 2.94 -22.18 -34.21
C GLN A 171 1.96 -21.00 -34.17
N ARG A 172 2.44 -19.77 -34.01
CA ARG A 172 1.62 -18.55 -33.95
C ARG A 172 2.32 -17.44 -34.72
N ARG A 173 1.93 -17.24 -35.98
CA ARG A 173 2.34 -16.05 -36.74
C ARG A 173 1.34 -14.94 -36.48
N GLY A 174 1.77 -13.85 -35.86
CA GLY A 174 0.92 -12.68 -35.60
C GLY A 174 1.56 -11.69 -34.63
N GLN A 175 0.87 -10.57 -34.41
CA GLN A 175 1.22 -9.65 -33.33
C GLN A 175 0.62 -10.16 -32.02
N ILE A 176 1.47 -10.31 -31.01
CA ILE A 176 1.08 -10.62 -29.64
C ILE A 176 1.38 -9.43 -28.74
N THR A 177 0.80 -9.42 -27.56
CA THR A 177 1.00 -8.37 -26.58
C THR A 177 2.22 -8.65 -25.73
N ALA A 178 3.11 -7.66 -25.62
CA ALA A 178 4.10 -7.55 -24.55
C ALA A 178 3.63 -6.50 -23.53
N ILE A 179 3.88 -6.76 -22.26
CA ILE A 179 3.54 -5.85 -21.16
C ILE A 179 4.72 -5.79 -20.19
N ALA A 180 5.03 -4.58 -19.71
CA ALA A 180 6.03 -4.34 -18.69
C ALA A 180 5.60 -3.18 -17.79
N CYS A 181 5.57 -3.41 -16.48
CA CYS A 181 5.23 -2.37 -15.51
C CYS A 181 6.48 -1.76 -14.87
N GLN A 182 6.42 -0.45 -14.65
CA GLN A 182 7.45 0.29 -13.94
C GLN A 182 7.27 0.16 -12.43
N PRO A 183 8.33 0.38 -11.62
CA PRO A 183 8.21 0.43 -10.17
C PRO A 183 7.19 1.49 -9.72
N SER A 184 6.43 1.17 -8.66
CA SER A 184 5.45 2.08 -8.08
C SER A 184 6.11 3.38 -7.60
N GLN A 185 5.55 4.52 -8.00
CA GLN A 185 5.92 5.84 -7.53
C GLN A 185 5.02 6.24 -6.37
N VAL A 186 5.61 6.68 -5.27
CA VAL A 186 4.90 6.99 -4.03
C VAL A 186 4.97 8.50 -3.79
N GLN A 187 3.81 9.15 -3.61
CA GLN A 187 3.67 10.58 -3.34
C GLN A 187 3.07 10.80 -1.95
N GLY A 188 3.55 11.83 -1.23
CA GLY A 188 3.06 12.21 0.11
C GLY A 188 3.55 11.32 1.26
N TRP A 189 4.28 10.24 0.99
CA TRP A 189 4.94 9.43 2.01
C TRP A 189 6.43 9.78 2.07
N LEU A 190 7.16 9.22 3.03
CA LEU A 190 8.61 9.33 3.05
C LEU A 190 9.21 8.75 1.77
N GLU A 191 9.66 9.64 0.90
CA GLU A 191 10.44 9.28 -0.27
C GLU A 191 11.77 8.65 0.16
N LYS A 192 12.21 7.61 -0.55
CA LYS A 192 13.48 6.91 -0.30
C LYS A 192 14.69 7.72 -0.70
#